data_AF-A0A2X0U161-F1
#
_entry.id   AF-A0A2X0U161-F1
#
_cell.length_a   1.000
_cell.length_b   1.000
_cell.length_c   1.000
_cell.angle_alpha   90.00
_cell.angle_beta   90.00
_cell.angle_gamma   90.00
#
_symmetry.space_group_name_H-M   'P 1'
#
loop_
_entity.id
_entity.type
_entity.pdbx_description
1 polymer ?
#
loop_
_entity_poly.entity_id
_entity_poly.type
_entity_poly.pdbx_seq_one_letter_code
_entity_poly.pdbx_strand_id
1 'polypeptide(L)'
;MSIIASIPLTSMKTLVVVTILAGVSLLTGAALLTRSAPARSSGRTARWLGRTVIVLVPTLLVASASALVFNRSLGLVKTSGDLGKLLASAVVGPQPSTGGEATIDAQSAATSDLDATFTRTEDGMLTTTWTGPTSGITLPVFVITPRDYSPNDGKTYAVIELLHGYPGEADGTTQGAQVQQALDEAVDAGIIPPTIVVAPSLSVDENAHDCADIEGRPAVYTWAAHEIPEMIRHNFPNTTDNRDAWMIGGFSAGAYCAIWTALRTPETFGAAASLSGYDTQIEGQMTNQGEQYLADNTLSTMLANRTADGMRIYAMAAGDDAVGGAYTALKMAAAVKEPDTVTTDIPPTGGHAGPLWREHIPTMLAWWGSSDRVAHAVGAASTSATAQSSEASTSIVPATTTTPTTHPTAPNSYLVLAATIVSAFVSLLLVWCWAPRWYVQRHEEDAERSESRSHARHRAGRAAALDSLPRPLRSTLAYLARLTSLGAATASAAMLIGIAGNMVAGFYTSWGSVAQSFMDGLR
;
A
#
# COMPACT_ATOMS: atom_id res chain seq x y z
N MET A 1 4.35 -1.82 -27.33
CA MET A 1 3.69 -1.92 -26.01
C MET A 1 2.19 -1.76 -26.19
N SER A 2 1.37 -2.53 -25.48
CA SER A 2 -0.09 -2.39 -25.53
C SER A 2 -0.49 -1.07 -24.86
N ILE A 3 -1.24 -0.21 -25.54
CA ILE A 3 -1.78 1.05 -24.98
C ILE A 3 -2.60 0.76 -23.71
N ILE A 4 -3.21 -0.41 -23.63
CA ILE A 4 -4.00 -0.84 -22.47
C ILE A 4 -3.12 -1.19 -21.28
N ALA A 5 -1.88 -1.63 -21.49
CA ALA A 5 -0.95 -1.99 -20.41
C ALA A 5 -0.22 -0.77 -19.81
N SER A 6 -0.25 0.39 -20.50
CA SER A 6 0.45 1.61 -20.08
C SER A 6 -0.48 2.63 -19.41
N ILE A 7 -1.68 2.24 -18.97
CA ILE A 7 -2.62 3.17 -18.32
C ILE A 7 -2.10 3.46 -16.91
N PRO A 8 -1.82 4.73 -16.54
CA PRO A 8 -1.31 5.05 -15.22
C PRO A 8 -2.44 4.94 -14.18
N LEU A 9 -2.32 4.01 -13.25
CA LEU A 9 -3.29 3.75 -12.18
C LEU A 9 -3.07 4.61 -10.94
N THR A 10 -1.95 5.32 -10.89
CA THR A 10 -1.68 6.36 -9.89
C THR A 10 -2.04 7.76 -10.40
N SER A 11 -2.62 7.92 -11.59
CA SER A 11 -2.92 9.26 -12.14
C SER A 11 -4.31 9.77 -11.77
N MET A 12 -4.39 11.05 -11.40
CA MET A 12 -5.66 11.74 -11.12
C MET A 12 -6.56 11.77 -12.36
N LYS A 13 -5.95 11.84 -13.56
CA LYS A 13 -6.69 11.79 -14.83
C LYS A 13 -7.44 10.47 -14.97
N THR A 14 -6.79 9.36 -14.68
CA THR A 14 -7.41 8.02 -14.74
C THR A 14 -8.54 7.92 -13.72
N LEU A 15 -8.32 8.37 -12.48
CA LEU A 15 -9.36 8.39 -11.45
C LEU A 15 -10.58 9.20 -11.89
N VAL A 16 -10.39 10.42 -12.42
CA VAL A 16 -11.46 11.27 -12.91
C VAL A 16 -12.24 10.60 -14.05
N VAL A 17 -11.54 10.01 -15.03
CA VAL A 17 -12.18 9.31 -16.15
C VAL A 17 -13.03 8.13 -15.66
N VAL A 18 -12.49 7.27 -14.80
CA VAL A 18 -13.23 6.12 -14.25
C VAL A 18 -14.43 6.58 -13.42
N THR A 19 -14.29 7.66 -12.64
CA THR A 19 -15.38 8.23 -11.84
C THR A 19 -16.50 8.80 -12.72
N ILE A 20 -16.15 9.51 -13.81
CA ILE A 20 -17.13 10.00 -14.79
C ILE A 20 -17.86 8.83 -15.45
N LEU A 21 -17.13 7.79 -15.87
CA LEU A 21 -17.73 6.59 -16.44
C LEU A 21 -18.67 5.90 -15.45
N ALA A 22 -18.30 5.82 -14.17
CA ALA A 22 -19.15 5.29 -13.12
C ALA A 22 -20.46 6.10 -13.02
N GLY A 23 -20.38 7.43 -12.95
CA GLY A 23 -21.55 8.31 -12.91
C GLY A 23 -22.46 8.18 -14.14
N VAL A 24 -21.88 8.20 -15.34
CA VAL A 24 -22.62 8.03 -16.60
C VAL A 24 -23.28 6.65 -16.67
N SER A 25 -22.60 5.59 -16.23
CA SER A 25 -23.15 4.23 -16.22
C SER A 25 -24.33 4.09 -15.25
N LEU A 26 -24.30 4.74 -14.09
CA LEU A 26 -25.42 4.79 -13.15
C LEU A 26 -26.62 5.54 -13.74
N LEU A 27 -26.39 6.72 -14.33
CA LEU A 27 -27.43 7.54 -14.95
C LEU A 27 -28.11 6.81 -16.12
N THR A 28 -27.30 6.17 -16.97
CA THR A 28 -27.77 5.41 -18.14
C THR A 28 -28.45 4.11 -17.70
N GLY A 29 -27.88 3.41 -16.73
CA GLY A 29 -28.43 2.19 -16.14
C GLY A 29 -29.83 2.41 -15.56
N ALA A 30 -30.04 3.49 -14.81
CA ALA A 30 -31.33 3.87 -14.26
C ALA A 30 -32.41 4.10 -15.33
N ALA A 31 -32.02 4.60 -16.51
CA ALA A 31 -32.92 4.73 -17.66
C ALA A 31 -33.22 3.37 -18.31
N LEU A 32 -32.18 2.54 -18.52
CA LEU A 32 -32.28 1.23 -19.18
C LEU A 32 -32.99 0.16 -18.33
N LEU A 33 -32.98 0.27 -16.99
CA LEU A 33 -33.68 -0.66 -16.09
C LEU A 33 -35.16 -0.82 -16.46
N THR A 34 -35.82 0.23 -16.95
CA THR A 34 -37.21 0.16 -17.42
C THR A 34 -37.41 -0.86 -18.54
N ARG A 35 -36.54 -0.81 -19.55
CA ARG A 35 -36.59 -1.68 -20.74
C ARG A 35 -36.30 -3.14 -20.43
N SER A 36 -35.69 -3.38 -19.27
CA SER A 36 -35.33 -4.71 -18.81
C SER A 36 -36.46 -5.47 -18.11
N ALA A 37 -37.64 -4.86 -17.89
CA ALA A 37 -38.77 -5.47 -17.16
C ALA A 37 -39.28 -6.80 -17.79
N PRO A 38 -39.82 -7.75 -17.01
CA PRO A 38 -40.20 -9.06 -17.53
C PRO A 38 -41.42 -8.95 -18.47
N ALA A 39 -41.29 -9.39 -19.73
CA ALA A 39 -42.43 -9.65 -20.62
C ALA A 39 -42.73 -11.15 -20.71
N ARG A 40 -43.98 -11.49 -21.06
CA ARG A 40 -44.55 -12.83 -20.84
C ARG A 40 -44.04 -13.96 -21.75
N SER A 41 -43.34 -13.73 -22.86
CA SER A 41 -43.02 -14.88 -23.74
C SER A 41 -41.75 -14.83 -24.62
N SER A 42 -41.18 -13.68 -25.00
CA SER A 42 -39.93 -13.65 -25.80
C SER A 42 -38.86 -12.69 -25.24
N GLY A 43 -37.59 -13.12 -25.30
CA GLY A 43 -36.42 -12.31 -24.90
C GLY A 43 -36.06 -12.29 -23.41
N ARG A 44 -36.51 -13.27 -22.61
CA ARG A 44 -36.22 -13.33 -21.16
C ARG A 44 -34.72 -13.35 -20.87
N THR A 45 -33.96 -14.20 -21.56
CA THR A 45 -32.51 -14.33 -21.40
C THR A 45 -31.78 -13.03 -21.74
N ALA A 46 -32.11 -12.39 -22.87
CA ALA A 46 -31.51 -11.11 -23.26
C ALA A 46 -31.78 -9.99 -22.23
N ARG A 47 -33.00 -9.94 -21.66
CA ARG A 47 -33.32 -8.97 -20.60
C ARG A 47 -32.62 -9.26 -19.28
N TRP A 48 -32.41 -10.53 -18.93
CA TRP A 48 -31.64 -10.92 -17.74
C TRP A 48 -30.17 -10.55 -17.90
N LEU A 49 -29.55 -10.89 -19.03
CA LEU A 49 -28.19 -10.47 -19.37
C LEU A 49 -28.07 -8.95 -19.35
N GLY A 50 -29.03 -8.24 -19.93
CA GLY A 50 -29.07 -6.77 -19.89
C GLY A 50 -29.11 -6.21 -18.46
N ARG A 51 -29.89 -6.80 -17.54
CA ARG A 51 -29.88 -6.39 -16.13
C ARG A 51 -28.56 -6.69 -15.44
N THR A 52 -27.98 -7.86 -15.70
CA THR A 52 -26.67 -8.21 -15.18
C THR A 52 -25.65 -7.15 -15.58
N VAL A 53 -25.61 -6.76 -16.85
CA VAL A 53 -24.71 -5.69 -17.33
C VAL A 53 -25.01 -4.35 -16.67
N ILE A 54 -26.29 -3.95 -16.57
CA ILE A 54 -26.71 -2.67 -15.95
C ILE A 54 -26.27 -2.57 -14.47
N VAL A 55 -26.22 -3.68 -13.74
CA VAL A 55 -25.77 -3.70 -12.35
C VAL A 55 -24.25 -3.88 -12.24
N LEU A 56 -23.68 -4.79 -13.04
CA LEU A 56 -22.27 -5.18 -12.94
C LEU A 56 -21.33 -4.05 -13.38
N VAL A 57 -21.62 -3.37 -14.49
CA VAL A 57 -20.76 -2.30 -15.03
C VAL A 57 -20.54 -1.15 -14.03
N PRO A 58 -21.59 -0.49 -13.49
CA PRO A 58 -21.40 0.55 -12.50
C PRO A 58 -20.73 0.03 -11.21
N THR A 59 -21.01 -1.23 -10.82
CA THR A 59 -20.36 -1.85 -9.65
C THR A 59 -18.86 -1.98 -9.84
N LEU A 60 -18.42 -2.51 -10.98
CA LEU A 60 -17.00 -2.61 -11.30
C LEU A 60 -16.35 -1.23 -11.39
N LEU A 61 -17.00 -0.25 -12.03
CA LEU A 61 -16.45 1.10 -12.16
C LEU A 61 -16.31 1.82 -10.81
N VAL A 62 -17.29 1.68 -9.90
CA VAL A 62 -17.21 2.28 -8.55
C VAL A 62 -16.17 1.55 -7.69
N ALA A 63 -16.08 0.22 -7.77
CA ALA A 63 -15.04 -0.54 -7.09
C ALA A 63 -13.64 -0.16 -7.63
N SER A 64 -13.48 -0.03 -8.95
CA SER A 64 -12.23 0.42 -9.58
C SER A 64 -11.87 1.85 -9.21
N ALA A 65 -12.83 2.79 -9.20
CA ALA A 65 -12.58 4.16 -8.75
C ALA A 65 -12.09 4.18 -7.29
N SER A 66 -12.73 3.41 -6.42
CA SER A 66 -12.32 3.28 -5.01
C SER A 66 -10.93 2.68 -4.88
N ALA A 67 -10.64 1.60 -5.62
CA ALA A 67 -9.32 0.97 -5.64
C ALA A 67 -8.23 1.92 -6.16
N LEU A 68 -8.53 2.76 -7.17
CA LEU A 68 -7.60 3.78 -7.68
C LEU A 68 -7.28 4.83 -6.61
N VAL A 69 -8.25 5.23 -5.78
CA VAL A 69 -8.00 6.15 -4.65
C VAL A 69 -7.01 5.51 -3.67
N PHE A 70 -7.27 4.29 -3.20
CA PHE A 70 -6.34 3.61 -2.27
C PHE A 70 -4.98 3.28 -2.91
N ASN A 71 -4.94 2.97 -4.20
CA ASN A 71 -3.70 2.74 -4.92
C ASN A 71 -2.87 4.02 -5.03
N ARG A 72 -3.52 5.18 -5.23
CA ARG A 72 -2.86 6.49 -5.25
C ARG A 72 -2.26 6.86 -3.90
N SER A 73 -2.88 6.49 -2.78
CA SER A 73 -2.35 6.86 -1.45
C SER A 73 -1.04 6.16 -1.08
N LEU A 74 -0.76 5.00 -1.68
CA LEU A 74 0.39 4.16 -1.37
C LEU A 74 1.33 3.91 -2.56
N GLY A 75 0.91 4.28 -3.78
CA GLY A 75 1.70 4.08 -4.99
C GLY A 75 2.00 2.62 -5.33
N LEU A 76 1.15 1.67 -4.91
CA LEU A 76 1.45 0.22 -4.97
C LEU A 76 1.58 -0.29 -6.41
N VAL A 77 0.65 0.11 -7.29
CA VAL A 77 0.58 -0.38 -8.67
C VAL A 77 0.55 0.80 -9.64
N LYS A 78 1.61 0.97 -10.43
CA LYS A 78 1.75 2.15 -11.29
C LYS A 78 0.90 2.06 -12.55
N THR A 79 0.91 0.90 -13.21
CA THR A 79 0.22 0.72 -14.49
C THR A 79 -0.74 -0.45 -14.49
N SER A 80 -1.68 -0.42 -15.43
CA SER A 80 -2.57 -1.55 -15.73
C SER A 80 -1.81 -2.81 -16.16
N GLY A 81 -0.63 -2.66 -16.75
CA GLY A 81 0.29 -3.76 -17.01
C GLY A 81 0.73 -4.41 -15.70
N ASP A 82 1.23 -3.63 -14.75
CA ASP A 82 1.67 -4.11 -13.43
C ASP A 82 0.52 -4.79 -12.67
N LEU A 83 -0.69 -4.22 -12.74
CA LEU A 83 -1.88 -4.86 -12.18
C LEU A 83 -2.16 -6.22 -12.84
N GLY A 84 -2.05 -6.31 -14.16
CA GLY A 84 -2.22 -7.56 -14.89
C GLY A 84 -1.20 -8.63 -14.49
N LYS A 85 0.05 -8.23 -14.23
CA LYS A 85 1.11 -9.12 -13.77
C LYS A 85 0.88 -9.60 -12.34
N LEU A 86 0.50 -8.70 -11.43
CA LEU A 86 0.11 -9.05 -10.07
C LEU A 86 -1.05 -10.06 -10.04
N LEU A 87 -2.07 -9.84 -10.86
CA LEU A 87 -3.20 -10.77 -10.99
C LEU A 87 -2.77 -12.12 -11.58
N ALA A 88 -1.84 -12.14 -12.55
CA ALA A 88 -1.31 -13.37 -13.10
C ALA A 88 -0.49 -14.15 -12.06
N SER A 89 0.36 -13.47 -11.29
CA SER A 89 1.16 -14.06 -10.22
C SER A 89 0.26 -14.68 -9.13
N ALA A 90 -0.80 -13.99 -8.72
CA ALA A 90 -1.77 -14.51 -7.75
C ALA A 90 -2.52 -15.78 -8.22
N VAL A 91 -2.70 -15.97 -9.53
CA VAL A 91 -3.39 -17.13 -10.10
C VAL A 91 -2.46 -18.31 -10.36
N VAL A 92 -1.25 -18.03 -10.86
CA VAL A 92 -0.28 -19.07 -11.24
C VAL A 92 0.56 -19.52 -10.03
N GLY A 93 0.65 -18.69 -9.00
CA GLY A 93 1.58 -18.87 -7.88
C GLY A 93 3.02 -18.55 -8.28
N PRO A 94 3.92 -18.31 -7.29
CA PRO A 94 5.34 -18.15 -7.59
C PRO A 94 5.85 -19.41 -8.27
N GLN A 95 6.57 -19.25 -9.38
CA GLN A 95 7.31 -20.37 -9.97
C GLN A 95 8.39 -20.78 -8.97
N PRO A 96 8.49 -22.06 -8.60
CA PRO A 96 9.59 -22.52 -7.76
C PRO A 96 10.89 -22.36 -8.55
N SER A 97 11.77 -21.48 -8.10
CA SER A 97 13.16 -21.50 -8.54
C SER A 97 13.89 -22.62 -7.81
N THR A 98 14.65 -23.44 -8.54
CA THR A 98 15.38 -24.59 -7.98
C THR A 98 16.73 -24.21 -7.36
N GLY A 99 17.08 -22.92 -7.37
CA GLY A 99 18.35 -22.38 -6.90
C GLY A 99 18.35 -22.04 -5.42
N GLY A 100 19.46 -22.35 -4.75
CA GLY A 100 19.70 -22.01 -3.34
C GLY A 100 20.07 -20.53 -3.14
N GLU A 101 20.26 -20.12 -1.88
CA GLU A 101 21.00 -18.89 -1.58
C GLU A 101 22.41 -18.97 -2.19
N ALA A 102 22.78 -17.96 -2.95
CA ALA A 102 24.06 -17.83 -3.62
C ALA A 102 24.95 -16.85 -2.86
N THR A 103 26.26 -17.00 -3.03
CA THR A 103 27.23 -15.98 -2.61
C THR A 103 27.91 -15.48 -3.87
N ILE A 104 27.78 -14.19 -4.14
CA ILE A 104 28.45 -13.55 -5.26
C ILE A 104 29.71 -12.88 -4.71
N ASP A 105 30.88 -13.28 -5.23
CA ASP A 105 32.13 -12.61 -4.88
C ASP A 105 32.10 -11.19 -5.47
N ALA A 106 32.13 -10.17 -4.60
CA ALA A 106 32.21 -8.78 -5.01
C ALA A 106 33.49 -8.57 -5.85
N GLN A 107 33.30 -8.23 -7.13
CA GLN A 107 34.43 -7.82 -7.98
C GLN A 107 34.67 -6.34 -7.77
N SER A 108 35.95 -5.95 -7.63
CA SER A 108 36.32 -4.54 -7.55
C SER A 108 35.84 -3.82 -8.82
N ALA A 109 34.78 -3.03 -8.71
CA ALA A 109 34.25 -2.25 -9.81
C ALA A 109 35.24 -1.15 -10.22
N ALA A 110 35.31 -0.80 -11.51
CA ALA A 110 36.04 0.39 -11.91
C ALA A 110 35.28 1.63 -11.41
N THR A 111 35.99 2.70 -11.04
CA THR A 111 35.36 3.94 -10.55
C THR A 111 34.31 4.49 -11.53
N SER A 112 34.50 4.32 -12.84
CA SER A 112 33.53 4.71 -13.87
C SER A 112 32.24 3.93 -13.83
N ASP A 113 32.24 2.71 -13.30
CA ASP A 113 31.04 1.86 -13.23
C ASP A 113 30.09 2.33 -12.13
N LEU A 114 30.58 3.17 -11.20
CA LEU A 114 29.78 3.80 -10.15
C LEU A 114 29.13 5.12 -10.59
N ASP A 115 29.50 5.68 -11.75
CA ASP A 115 28.96 6.96 -12.22
C ASP A 115 27.43 6.87 -12.47
N ALA A 116 26.67 7.80 -11.90
CA ALA A 116 25.24 7.91 -12.10
C ALA A 116 24.83 9.35 -12.45
N THR A 117 23.89 9.48 -13.41
CA THR A 117 23.33 10.78 -13.79
C THR A 117 21.91 10.90 -13.26
N PHE A 118 21.72 11.82 -12.31
CA PHE A 118 20.42 12.05 -11.69
C PHE A 118 19.60 13.10 -12.44
N THR A 119 18.31 12.85 -12.55
CA THR A 119 17.29 13.81 -12.98
C THR A 119 16.33 14.08 -11.82
N ARG A 120 15.59 15.19 -11.85
CA ARG A 120 14.63 15.52 -10.80
C ARG A 120 13.22 15.10 -11.22
N THR A 121 12.50 14.38 -10.35
CA THR A 121 11.09 14.03 -10.54
C THR A 121 10.19 15.25 -10.33
N GLU A 122 8.92 15.14 -10.75
CA GLU A 122 7.92 16.20 -10.49
C GLU A 122 7.75 16.48 -9.00
N ASP A 123 7.90 15.45 -8.16
CA ASP A 123 7.78 15.53 -6.70
C ASP A 123 9.08 16.00 -6.01
N GLY A 124 10.12 16.30 -6.78
CA GLY A 124 11.35 16.90 -6.26
C GLY A 124 12.44 15.92 -5.84
N MET A 125 12.22 14.61 -5.92
CA MET A 125 13.27 13.61 -5.68
C MET A 125 14.27 13.57 -6.84
N LEU A 126 15.51 13.18 -6.57
CA LEU A 126 16.46 12.79 -7.60
C LEU A 126 16.19 11.35 -8.01
N THR A 127 16.36 11.03 -9.29
CA THR A 127 16.18 9.66 -9.81
C THR A 127 17.17 9.36 -10.93
N THR A 128 17.61 8.11 -10.96
CA THR A 128 18.43 7.53 -12.02
C THR A 128 17.98 6.10 -12.29
N THR A 129 18.19 5.58 -13.49
CA THR A 129 18.20 4.13 -13.73
C THR A 129 19.66 3.71 -13.79
N TRP A 130 20.09 2.92 -12.82
CA TRP A 130 21.50 2.57 -12.64
C TRP A 130 21.69 1.05 -12.73
N THR A 131 22.85 0.64 -13.22
CA THR A 131 23.22 -0.77 -13.38
C THR A 131 24.30 -1.13 -12.37
N GLY A 132 24.00 -2.09 -11.50
CA GLY A 132 24.95 -2.63 -10.52
C GLY A 132 26.08 -3.38 -11.22
N PRO A 133 27.37 -3.03 -11.00
CA PRO A 133 28.50 -3.63 -11.72
C PRO A 133 28.71 -5.12 -11.42
N THR A 134 28.37 -5.56 -10.22
CA THR A 134 28.46 -6.95 -9.73
C THR A 134 27.11 -7.67 -9.88
N SER A 135 26.01 -7.06 -9.46
CA SER A 135 24.69 -7.72 -9.48
C SER A 135 24.08 -7.81 -10.88
N GLY A 136 24.49 -6.93 -11.80
CA GLY A 136 23.86 -6.75 -13.12
C GLY A 136 22.45 -6.17 -13.05
N ILE A 137 21.95 -5.82 -11.85
CA ILE A 137 20.61 -5.26 -11.66
C ILE A 137 20.56 -3.88 -12.30
N THR A 138 19.59 -3.66 -13.20
CA THR A 138 19.33 -2.37 -13.83
C THR A 138 17.95 -1.87 -13.41
N LEU A 139 17.92 -1.03 -12.38
CA LEU A 139 16.68 -0.59 -11.75
C LEU A 139 16.70 0.91 -11.41
N PRO A 140 15.52 1.53 -11.24
CA PRO A 140 15.45 2.90 -10.76
C PRO A 140 15.94 3.00 -9.30
N VAL A 141 16.71 4.05 -9.03
CA VAL A 141 17.12 4.47 -7.69
C VAL A 141 16.64 5.90 -7.47
N PHE A 142 16.01 6.14 -6.32
CA PHE A 142 15.53 7.45 -5.91
C PHE A 142 16.37 7.97 -4.76
N VAL A 143 16.67 9.28 -4.79
CA VAL A 143 17.43 9.94 -3.72
C VAL A 143 16.70 11.19 -3.29
N ILE A 144 16.48 11.30 -1.98
CA ILE A 144 15.94 12.48 -1.32
C ILE A 144 17.09 13.15 -0.59
N THR A 145 17.33 14.41 -0.90
CA THR A 145 18.34 15.23 -0.25
C THR A 145 17.63 16.32 0.55
N PRO A 146 18.18 16.76 1.69
CA PRO A 146 17.64 17.91 2.43
C PRO A 146 17.53 19.14 1.54
N ARG A 147 16.58 20.04 1.82
CA ARG A 147 16.33 21.26 1.01
C ARG A 147 17.60 22.06 0.69
N ASP A 148 18.52 22.13 1.64
CA ASP A 148 19.76 22.91 1.55
C ASP A 148 20.98 22.08 1.14
N TYR A 149 20.79 20.87 0.61
CA TYR A 149 21.89 20.03 0.14
C TYR A 149 22.71 20.75 -0.93
N SER A 150 24.02 20.79 -0.71
CA SER A 150 24.99 21.25 -1.69
C SER A 150 26.28 20.44 -1.56
N PRO A 151 26.86 19.96 -2.67
CA PRO A 151 28.14 19.25 -2.63
C PRO A 151 29.31 20.14 -2.13
N ASN A 152 29.12 21.46 -2.06
CA ASN A 152 30.15 22.44 -1.72
C ASN A 152 29.91 23.15 -0.38
N ASP A 153 28.96 22.70 0.45
CA ASP A 153 28.65 23.35 1.72
C ASP A 153 29.57 22.95 2.89
N GLY A 154 30.46 21.97 2.67
CA GLY A 154 31.41 21.47 3.66
C GLY A 154 30.77 20.64 4.78
N LYS A 155 29.49 20.25 4.66
CA LYS A 155 28.83 19.35 5.60
C LYS A 155 29.10 17.90 5.21
N THR A 156 29.25 17.03 6.21
CA THR A 156 29.22 15.57 6.02
C THR A 156 27.79 15.08 6.21
N TYR A 157 27.33 14.20 5.32
CA TYR A 157 25.97 13.68 5.29
C TYR A 157 25.91 12.25 5.79
N ALA A 158 24.96 11.98 6.69
CA ALA A 158 24.52 10.63 7.04
C ALA A 158 23.62 10.07 5.93
N VAL A 159 23.41 8.76 5.88
CA VAL A 159 22.59 8.11 4.86
C VAL A 159 21.57 7.17 5.48
N ILE A 160 20.33 7.24 4.99
CA ILE A 160 19.29 6.24 5.25
C ILE A 160 18.98 5.54 3.93
N GLU A 161 19.19 4.24 3.86
CA GLU A 161 18.70 3.41 2.76
C GLU A 161 17.32 2.87 3.11
N LEU A 162 16.29 3.18 2.32
CA LEU A 162 14.90 2.76 2.56
C LEU A 162 14.41 1.76 1.51
N LEU A 163 14.07 0.56 1.97
CA LEU A 163 13.56 -0.53 1.16
C LEU A 163 12.03 -0.57 1.13
N HIS A 164 11.45 -0.64 -0.06
CA HIS A 164 9.99 -0.68 -0.24
C HIS A 164 9.38 -2.04 0.10
N GLY A 165 8.08 -2.04 0.41
CA GLY A 165 7.31 -3.27 0.59
C GLY A 165 6.89 -3.92 -0.73
N TYR A 166 6.20 -5.05 -0.64
CA TYR A 166 5.55 -5.72 -1.77
C TYR A 166 4.04 -5.93 -1.48
N PRO A 167 3.16 -5.73 -2.48
CA PRO A 167 3.43 -5.07 -3.76
C PRO A 167 3.75 -3.58 -3.56
N GLY A 168 4.61 -3.01 -4.40
CA GLY A 168 4.99 -1.60 -4.29
C GLY A 168 6.33 -1.30 -4.95
N GLU A 169 6.68 -0.01 -5.01
CA GLU A 169 7.95 0.49 -5.53
C GLU A 169 8.55 1.56 -4.62
N ALA A 170 9.84 1.83 -4.79
CA ALA A 170 10.62 2.78 -4.00
C ALA A 170 10.03 4.21 -3.98
N ASP A 171 9.66 4.75 -5.13
CA ASP A 171 9.02 6.08 -5.22
C ASP A 171 7.65 6.13 -4.56
N GLY A 172 6.76 5.18 -4.89
CA GLY A 172 5.41 5.14 -4.33
C GLY A 172 5.41 5.03 -2.80
N THR A 173 6.32 4.22 -2.26
CA THR A 173 6.46 4.02 -0.81
C THR A 173 6.99 5.27 -0.13
N THR A 174 8.07 5.87 -0.65
CA THR A 174 8.66 7.09 -0.06
C THR A 174 7.72 8.29 -0.13
N GLN A 175 6.95 8.42 -1.23
CA GLN A 175 5.92 9.46 -1.37
C GLN A 175 4.74 9.21 -0.43
N GLY A 176 4.19 7.99 -0.41
CA GLY A 176 3.04 7.63 0.42
C GLY A 176 3.31 7.79 1.93
N ALA A 177 4.55 7.53 2.35
CA ALA A 177 5.05 7.73 3.71
C ALA A 177 5.56 9.16 3.98
N GLN A 178 5.51 10.07 3.01
CA GLN A 178 5.94 11.47 3.14
C GLN A 178 7.39 11.63 3.66
N VAL A 179 8.29 10.75 3.23
CA VAL A 179 9.67 10.69 3.74
C VAL A 179 10.41 12.00 3.54
N GLN A 180 10.23 12.68 2.40
CA GLN A 180 10.91 13.95 2.14
C GLN A 180 10.50 15.05 3.12
N GLN A 181 9.19 15.18 3.40
CA GLN A 181 8.71 16.16 4.35
C GLN A 181 9.25 15.89 5.76
N ALA A 182 9.18 14.63 6.21
CA ALA A 182 9.67 14.26 7.53
C ALA A 182 11.19 14.43 7.67
N LEU A 183 11.96 14.14 6.61
CA LEU A 183 13.41 14.35 6.57
C LEU A 183 13.75 15.84 6.70
N ASP A 184 13.11 16.69 5.89
CA ASP A 184 13.33 18.14 5.92
C ASP A 184 13.00 18.72 7.30
N GLU A 185 11.84 18.36 7.86
CA GLU A 185 11.42 18.81 9.20
C GLU A 185 12.39 18.35 10.30
N ALA A 186 12.88 17.10 10.24
CA ALA A 186 13.80 16.56 11.24
C ALA A 186 15.20 17.19 11.16
N VAL A 187 15.71 17.47 9.95
CA VAL A 187 16.99 18.17 9.75
C VAL A 187 16.87 19.63 10.19
N ASP A 188 15.81 20.33 9.77
CA ASP A 188 15.58 21.75 10.10
C ASP A 188 15.41 21.95 11.62
N ALA A 189 14.76 21.01 12.30
CA ALA A 189 14.58 21.03 13.75
C ALA A 189 15.83 20.59 14.54
N GLY A 190 16.88 20.07 13.88
CA GLY A 190 18.06 19.52 14.55
C GLY A 190 17.80 18.22 15.32
N ILE A 191 16.76 17.47 14.92
CA ILE A 191 16.43 16.14 15.46
C ILE A 191 17.41 15.09 14.92
N ILE A 192 17.85 15.25 13.68
CA ILE A 192 18.91 14.44 13.05
C ILE A 192 19.94 15.37 12.40
N PRO A 193 21.19 14.93 12.20
CA PRO A 193 22.16 15.71 11.45
C PRO A 193 21.80 15.74 9.94
N PRO A 194 22.53 16.51 9.10
CA PRO A 194 22.34 16.48 7.65
C PRO A 194 22.35 15.04 7.11
N THR A 195 21.27 14.64 6.45
CA THR A 195 21.01 13.23 6.10
C THR A 195 20.45 13.14 4.69
N ILE A 196 20.95 12.21 3.87
CA ILE A 196 20.39 11.84 2.57
C ILE A 196 19.59 10.54 2.73
N VAL A 197 18.48 10.40 2.02
CA VAL A 197 17.75 9.13 1.90
C VAL A 197 17.94 8.57 0.50
N VAL A 198 18.36 7.31 0.38
CA VAL A 198 18.36 6.55 -0.88
C VAL A 198 17.30 5.46 -0.81
N ALA A 199 16.55 5.27 -1.90
CA ALA A 199 15.53 4.24 -2.01
C ALA A 199 15.71 3.51 -3.36
N PRO A 200 16.46 2.39 -3.38
CA PRO A 200 16.57 1.57 -4.57
C PRO A 200 15.28 0.75 -4.79
N SER A 201 14.92 0.51 -6.04
CA SER A 201 13.95 -0.56 -6.34
C SER A 201 14.59 -1.93 -6.11
N LEU A 202 13.78 -2.87 -5.61
CA LEU A 202 14.11 -4.28 -5.42
C LEU A 202 13.36 -5.19 -6.41
N SER A 203 12.54 -4.61 -7.29
CA SER A 203 11.70 -5.33 -8.24
C SER A 203 12.48 -5.77 -9.48
N VAL A 204 13.42 -6.71 -9.27
CA VAL A 204 14.32 -7.24 -10.30
C VAL A 204 13.59 -8.03 -11.38
N ASP A 205 12.37 -8.49 -11.09
CA ASP A 205 11.45 -9.09 -12.04
C ASP A 205 9.99 -8.92 -11.58
N GLU A 206 9.07 -9.66 -12.20
CA GLU A 206 7.62 -9.55 -11.96
C GLU A 206 7.12 -10.28 -10.70
N ASN A 207 8.03 -10.90 -9.94
CA ASN A 207 7.72 -11.61 -8.71
C ASN A 207 7.95 -10.72 -7.49
N ALA A 208 7.48 -11.17 -6.33
CA ALA A 208 7.86 -10.57 -5.06
C ALA A 208 9.39 -10.53 -4.92
N HIS A 209 9.92 -9.42 -4.41
CA HIS A 209 11.36 -9.25 -4.26
C HIS A 209 11.91 -10.11 -3.12
N ASP A 210 13.19 -10.46 -3.26
CA ASP A 210 13.97 -11.17 -2.25
C ASP A 210 14.84 -10.20 -1.46
N CYS A 211 15.46 -10.69 -0.38
CA CYS A 211 16.52 -9.95 0.33
C CYS A 211 17.91 -10.55 0.06
N ALA A 212 17.96 -11.84 -0.29
CA ALA A 212 19.16 -12.62 -0.51
C ALA A 212 19.51 -12.70 -2.01
N ASP A 213 20.76 -13.04 -2.30
CA ASP A 213 21.14 -13.49 -3.63
C ASP A 213 20.63 -14.92 -3.82
N ILE A 214 19.79 -15.15 -4.82
CA ILE A 214 19.20 -16.47 -5.11
C ILE A 214 19.72 -16.95 -6.47
N GLU A 215 20.22 -18.18 -6.55
CA GLU A 215 20.73 -18.74 -7.79
C GLU A 215 19.67 -18.69 -8.91
N GLY A 216 20.06 -18.17 -10.07
CA GLY A 216 19.15 -17.99 -11.21
C GLY A 216 18.31 -16.71 -11.15
N ARG A 217 18.50 -15.85 -10.14
CA ARG A 217 17.93 -14.50 -10.05
C ARG A 217 19.04 -13.45 -9.95
N PRO A 218 18.73 -12.17 -10.30
CA PRO A 218 19.65 -11.08 -10.03
C PRO A 218 20.00 -10.96 -8.54
N ALA A 219 21.22 -10.54 -8.23
CA ALA A 219 21.79 -10.57 -6.88
C ALA A 219 21.30 -9.39 -6.01
N VAL A 220 20.12 -9.55 -5.39
CA VAL A 220 19.44 -8.49 -4.62
C VAL A 220 20.18 -8.10 -3.35
N TYR A 221 20.79 -9.05 -2.63
CA TYR A 221 21.61 -8.72 -1.45
C TYR A 221 22.82 -7.90 -1.87
N THR A 222 23.54 -8.34 -2.91
CA THR A 222 24.70 -7.62 -3.43
C THR A 222 24.34 -6.18 -3.82
N TRP A 223 23.21 -6.00 -4.51
CA TRP A 223 22.69 -4.71 -4.91
C TRP A 223 22.40 -3.77 -3.73
N ALA A 224 21.56 -4.20 -2.79
CA ALA A 224 21.16 -3.35 -1.67
C ALA A 224 22.28 -3.17 -0.62
N ALA A 225 23.02 -4.23 -0.29
CA ALA A 225 23.97 -4.20 0.81
C ALA A 225 25.30 -3.49 0.47
N HIS A 226 25.71 -3.53 -0.80
CA HIS A 226 27.06 -3.13 -1.21
C HIS A 226 27.04 -2.09 -2.32
N GLU A 227 26.35 -2.35 -3.43
CA GLU A 227 26.42 -1.50 -4.62
C GLU A 227 25.71 -0.16 -4.44
N ILE A 228 24.53 -0.13 -3.80
CA ILE A 228 23.82 1.11 -3.53
C ILE A 228 24.61 2.03 -2.58
N PRO A 229 25.14 1.54 -1.44
CA PRO A 229 26.03 2.35 -0.60
C PRO A 229 27.28 2.87 -1.31
N GLU A 230 27.91 2.06 -2.17
CA GLU A 230 29.05 2.49 -2.99
C GLU A 230 28.67 3.57 -4.01
N MET A 231 27.58 3.38 -4.73
CA MET A 231 27.08 4.33 -5.72
C MET A 231 26.71 5.67 -5.07
N ILE A 232 26.09 5.66 -3.89
CA ILE A 232 25.78 6.90 -3.17
C ILE A 232 27.04 7.62 -2.73
N ARG A 233 28.03 6.92 -2.16
CA ARG A 233 29.30 7.54 -1.76
C ARG A 233 30.07 8.15 -2.92
N HIS A 234 29.97 7.52 -4.09
CA HIS A 234 30.62 8.01 -5.30
C HIS A 234 29.94 9.27 -5.88
N ASN A 235 28.60 9.31 -5.92
CA ASN A 235 27.86 10.38 -6.61
C ASN A 235 27.41 11.54 -5.71
N PHE A 236 27.37 11.35 -4.39
CA PHE A 236 27.02 12.38 -3.41
C PHE A 236 28.25 12.70 -2.55
N PRO A 237 29.12 13.62 -2.99
CA PRO A 237 30.32 13.94 -2.25
C PRO A 237 29.96 14.43 -0.84
N ASN A 238 30.81 14.08 0.12
CA ASN A 238 30.64 14.32 1.55
C ASN A 238 29.64 13.40 2.28
N THR A 239 29.07 12.36 1.66
CA THR A 239 28.48 11.27 2.45
C THR A 239 29.58 10.52 3.20
N THR A 240 29.37 10.25 4.48
CA THR A 240 30.32 9.50 5.32
C THR A 240 30.40 8.03 4.90
N ASP A 241 31.49 7.35 5.24
CA ASP A 241 31.62 5.87 5.18
C ASP A 241 31.51 5.22 6.57
N ASN A 242 31.29 6.02 7.61
CA ASN A 242 31.15 5.52 8.97
C ASN A 242 29.77 4.88 9.16
N ARG A 243 29.75 3.57 9.42
CA ARG A 243 28.53 2.78 9.65
C ARG A 243 27.55 3.38 10.66
N ASP A 244 28.02 4.08 11.68
CA ASP A 244 27.14 4.67 12.71
C ASP A 244 26.23 5.77 12.16
N ALA A 245 26.55 6.30 10.99
CA ALA A 245 25.75 7.26 10.22
C ALA A 245 25.13 6.66 8.94
N TRP A 246 25.11 5.33 8.84
CA TRP A 246 24.34 4.58 7.84
C TRP A 246 23.25 3.75 8.53
N MET A 247 22.01 4.04 8.17
CA MET A 247 20.85 3.25 8.58
C MET A 247 20.21 2.60 7.37
N ILE A 248 19.85 1.32 7.47
CA ILE A 248 18.96 0.67 6.50
C ILE A 248 17.58 0.43 7.13
N GLY A 249 16.55 0.95 6.50
CA GLY A 249 15.17 0.83 6.95
C GLY A 249 14.28 0.24 5.87
N GLY A 250 13.08 -0.19 6.23
CA GLY A 250 12.12 -0.60 5.23
C GLY A 250 10.70 -0.76 5.76
N PHE A 251 9.79 -1.06 4.83
CA PHE A 251 8.36 -1.24 5.09
C PHE A 251 7.94 -2.65 4.68
N SER A 252 7.18 -3.35 5.52
CA SER A 252 6.65 -4.69 5.21
C SER A 252 7.75 -5.66 4.76
N ALA A 253 7.69 -6.18 3.52
CA ALA A 253 8.75 -7.01 2.95
C ALA A 253 10.15 -6.36 2.98
N GLY A 254 10.23 -5.08 2.61
CA GLY A 254 11.46 -4.30 2.71
C GLY A 254 11.94 -4.12 4.15
N ALA A 255 11.04 -4.13 5.15
CA ALA A 255 11.41 -4.07 6.56
C ALA A 255 12.11 -5.35 7.03
N TYR A 256 11.62 -6.52 6.58
CA TYR A 256 12.32 -7.78 6.80
C TYR A 256 13.69 -7.77 6.12
N CYS A 257 13.76 -7.35 4.86
CA CYS A 257 15.02 -7.26 4.12
C CYS A 257 16.02 -6.28 4.76
N ALA A 258 15.55 -5.14 5.25
CA ALA A 258 16.42 -4.14 5.87
C ALA A 258 17.12 -4.69 7.11
N ILE A 259 16.37 -5.34 8.03
CA ILE A 259 16.98 -5.96 9.20
C ILE A 259 17.88 -7.12 8.78
N TRP A 260 17.41 -8.00 7.89
CA TRP A 260 18.19 -9.14 7.42
C TRP A 260 19.54 -8.70 6.83
N THR A 261 19.54 -7.68 5.97
CA THR A 261 20.74 -7.09 5.36
C THR A 261 21.63 -6.45 6.42
N ALA A 262 21.10 -5.61 7.31
CA ALA A 262 21.87 -5.00 8.39
C ALA A 262 22.58 -6.05 9.27
N LEU A 263 21.93 -7.18 9.53
CA LEU A 263 22.51 -8.24 10.33
C LEU A 263 23.65 -8.99 9.63
N ARG A 264 23.71 -8.96 8.30
CA ARG A 264 24.74 -9.63 7.48
C ARG A 264 25.82 -8.68 6.95
N THR A 265 25.54 -7.38 6.94
CA THR A 265 26.43 -6.31 6.50
C THR A 265 26.65 -5.27 7.61
N PRO A 266 26.98 -5.70 8.85
CA PRO A 266 27.10 -4.75 9.94
C PRO A 266 28.21 -3.72 9.69
N GLU A 267 29.25 -4.02 8.92
CA GLU A 267 30.31 -3.08 8.56
C GLU A 267 29.82 -1.85 7.77
N THR A 268 28.70 -1.97 7.06
CA THR A 268 28.07 -0.87 6.31
C THR A 268 27.03 -0.16 7.16
N PHE A 269 26.17 -0.90 7.87
CA PHE A 269 25.03 -0.33 8.60
C PHE A 269 25.23 -0.44 10.11
N GLY A 270 25.19 0.69 10.82
CA GLY A 270 25.24 0.76 12.29
C GLY A 270 23.86 0.82 12.94
N ALA A 271 22.83 1.13 12.15
CA ALA A 271 21.45 1.11 12.58
C ALA A 271 20.54 0.47 11.53
N ALA A 272 19.40 -0.05 11.98
CA ALA A 272 18.35 -0.53 11.10
C ALA A 272 16.94 -0.19 11.61
N ALA A 273 15.98 -0.08 10.70
CA ALA A 273 14.60 0.22 11.04
C ALA A 273 13.60 -0.72 10.34
N SER A 274 12.71 -1.32 11.12
CA SER A 274 11.64 -2.17 10.63
C SER A 274 10.29 -1.49 10.86
N LEU A 275 9.57 -1.16 9.78
CA LEU A 275 8.20 -0.66 9.84
C LEU A 275 7.26 -1.75 9.33
N SER A 276 6.54 -2.39 10.25
CA SER A 276 5.68 -3.56 10.01
C SER A 276 6.40 -4.76 9.37
N GLY A 277 7.68 -5.00 9.70
CA GLY A 277 8.39 -6.20 9.26
C GLY A 277 7.99 -7.47 10.02
N TYR A 278 8.09 -8.62 9.37
CA TYR A 278 7.76 -9.94 9.93
C TYR A 278 9.02 -10.73 10.33
N ASP A 279 8.89 -11.72 11.22
CA ASP A 279 10.05 -12.45 11.76
C ASP A 279 10.60 -13.48 10.77
N THR A 280 9.76 -13.99 9.85
CA THR A 280 10.12 -15.01 8.84
C THR A 280 9.62 -14.60 7.48
N GLN A 281 10.27 -15.07 6.42
CA GLN A 281 9.98 -14.76 5.03
C GLN A 281 8.57 -15.21 4.66
N ILE A 282 7.77 -14.28 4.14
CA ILE A 282 6.46 -14.56 3.55
C ILE A 282 6.36 -14.11 2.08
N GLU A 283 7.41 -13.46 1.58
CA GLU A 283 7.53 -12.95 0.21
C GLU A 283 8.85 -13.42 -0.41
N GLY A 284 8.90 -13.41 -1.74
CA GLY A 284 10.09 -13.76 -2.51
C GLY A 284 10.34 -15.27 -2.62
N GLN A 285 11.40 -15.64 -3.33
CA GLN A 285 11.87 -17.02 -3.45
C GLN A 285 12.55 -17.55 -2.19
N MET A 286 12.93 -16.70 -1.24
CA MET A 286 13.39 -17.13 0.08
C MET A 286 12.36 -18.03 0.79
N THR A 287 11.04 -17.88 0.51
CA THR A 287 9.99 -18.74 1.08
C THR A 287 10.11 -20.21 0.66
N ASN A 288 10.84 -20.49 -0.42
CA ASN A 288 10.89 -21.80 -1.07
C ASN A 288 12.17 -22.58 -0.73
N GLN A 289 13.03 -22.05 0.15
CA GLN A 289 14.35 -22.60 0.46
C GLN A 289 14.34 -23.73 1.52
N GLY A 290 13.15 -24.10 2.02
CA GLY A 290 12.96 -25.19 2.98
C GLY A 290 12.98 -24.74 4.45
N GLU A 291 12.45 -25.59 5.34
CA GLU A 291 12.16 -25.25 6.74
C GLU A 291 13.40 -24.81 7.53
N GLN A 292 14.54 -25.49 7.34
CA GLN A 292 15.78 -25.14 8.03
C GLN A 292 16.27 -23.74 7.64
N TYR A 293 16.25 -23.42 6.34
CA TYR A 293 16.64 -22.11 5.85
C TYR A 293 15.76 -21.01 6.43
N LEU A 294 14.43 -21.22 6.43
CA LEU A 294 13.48 -20.26 6.99
C LEU A 294 13.71 -20.05 8.49
N ALA A 295 13.97 -21.13 9.25
CA ALA A 295 14.26 -21.04 10.67
C ALA A 295 15.55 -20.25 10.95
N ASP A 296 16.63 -20.57 10.24
CA ASP A 296 17.94 -19.94 10.40
C ASP A 296 17.93 -18.45 10.02
N ASN A 297 17.05 -18.07 9.10
CA ASN A 297 16.88 -16.70 8.62
C ASN A 297 15.68 -15.97 9.25
N THR A 298 15.14 -16.46 10.37
CA THR A 298 14.23 -15.62 11.16
C THR A 298 15.03 -14.48 11.82
N LEU A 299 14.49 -13.26 11.82
CA LEU A 299 15.22 -12.08 12.32
C LEU A 299 15.63 -12.26 13.78
N SER A 300 14.74 -12.82 14.60
CA SER A 300 15.05 -13.13 16.00
C SER A 300 16.14 -14.21 16.16
N THR A 301 16.16 -15.25 15.32
CA THR A 301 17.23 -16.28 15.36
C THR A 301 18.56 -15.72 14.89
N MET A 302 18.59 -14.95 13.81
CA MET A 302 19.80 -14.27 13.34
C MET A 302 20.38 -13.36 14.41
N LEU A 303 19.53 -12.56 15.07
CA LEU A 303 19.92 -11.65 16.15
C LEU A 303 20.43 -12.41 17.39
N ALA A 304 19.79 -13.53 17.75
CA ALA A 304 20.24 -14.38 18.86
C ALA A 304 21.60 -15.05 18.58
N ASN A 305 21.89 -15.39 17.31
CA ASN A 305 23.07 -16.16 16.93
C ASN A 305 24.27 -15.31 16.52
N ARG A 306 24.08 -14.06 16.09
CA ARG A 306 25.19 -13.19 15.67
C ARG A 306 26.10 -12.77 16.82
N THR A 307 27.29 -12.28 16.46
CA THR A 307 28.16 -11.52 17.36
C THR A 307 27.66 -10.08 17.43
N ALA A 308 27.35 -9.61 18.63
CA ALA A 308 26.89 -8.24 18.83
C ALA A 308 28.05 -7.24 18.63
N ASP A 309 27.79 -6.17 17.89
CA ASP A 309 28.77 -5.13 17.52
C ASP A 309 28.26 -3.70 17.77
N GLY A 310 27.12 -3.58 18.46
CA GLY A 310 26.50 -2.31 18.77
C GLY A 310 25.43 -1.90 17.76
N MET A 311 24.91 -2.82 16.96
CA MET A 311 23.79 -2.59 16.04
C MET A 311 22.58 -2.05 16.79
N ARG A 312 21.98 -0.97 16.29
CA ARG A 312 20.76 -0.38 16.86
C ARG A 312 19.59 -0.68 15.94
N ILE A 313 18.50 -1.24 16.47
CA ILE A 313 17.32 -1.59 15.69
C ILE A 313 16.09 -0.84 16.24
N TYR A 314 15.38 -0.15 15.36
CA TYR A 314 14.05 0.38 15.63
C TYR A 314 13.00 -0.56 15.04
N ALA A 315 12.12 -1.09 15.88
CA ALA A 315 11.13 -2.09 15.49
C ALA A 315 9.72 -1.56 15.76
N MET A 316 9.08 -1.05 14.71
CA MET A 316 7.76 -0.42 14.77
C MET A 316 6.72 -1.25 14.04
N ALA A 317 5.60 -1.52 14.71
CA ALA A 317 4.42 -2.12 14.09
C ALA A 317 3.21 -1.95 15.00
N ALA A 318 2.00 -1.87 14.45
CA ALA A 318 0.82 -1.84 15.29
C ALA A 318 0.55 -3.19 15.98
N GLY A 319 0.03 -3.15 17.20
CA GLY A 319 -0.37 -4.33 17.97
C GLY A 319 -1.45 -5.18 17.29
N ASP A 320 -2.23 -4.57 16.38
CA ASP A 320 -3.25 -5.22 15.56
C ASP A 320 -2.79 -5.49 14.11
N ASP A 321 -1.49 -5.37 13.82
CA ASP A 321 -0.92 -5.73 12.51
C ASP A 321 -1.11 -7.24 12.23
N ALA A 322 -1.94 -7.53 11.22
CA ALA A 322 -2.36 -8.89 10.89
C ALA A 322 -1.21 -9.77 10.34
N VAL A 323 -0.11 -9.16 9.87
CA VAL A 323 1.06 -9.86 9.35
C VAL A 323 2.04 -10.24 10.48
N GLY A 324 1.79 -9.79 11.70
CA GLY A 324 2.55 -10.15 12.89
C GLY A 324 3.72 -9.22 13.20
N GLY A 325 3.72 -7.98 12.69
CA GLY A 325 4.82 -7.05 12.89
C GLY A 325 5.14 -6.76 14.37
N ALA A 326 4.11 -6.57 15.20
CA ALA A 326 4.32 -6.34 16.63
C ALA A 326 4.94 -7.57 17.32
N TYR A 327 4.57 -8.78 16.91
CA TYR A 327 5.15 -10.00 17.43
C TYR A 327 6.63 -10.14 17.05
N THR A 328 6.98 -9.75 15.83
CA THR A 328 8.38 -9.67 15.37
C THR A 328 9.20 -8.71 16.21
N ALA A 329 8.71 -7.49 16.44
CA ALA A 329 9.39 -6.48 17.26
C ALA A 329 9.69 -7.02 18.67
N LEU A 330 8.71 -7.68 19.30
CA LEU A 330 8.89 -8.30 20.61
C LEU A 330 9.89 -9.47 20.60
N LYS A 331 9.85 -10.32 19.57
CA LYS A 331 10.79 -11.44 19.43
C LYS A 331 12.23 -10.95 19.25
N MET A 332 12.45 -9.96 18.39
CA MET A 332 13.78 -9.35 18.23
C MET A 332 14.24 -8.72 19.55
N ALA A 333 13.38 -7.98 20.24
CA ALA A 333 13.71 -7.38 21.53
C ALA A 333 14.03 -8.43 22.62
N ALA A 334 13.42 -9.61 22.57
CA ALA A 334 13.72 -10.71 23.48
C ALA A 334 15.00 -11.47 23.10
N ALA A 335 15.39 -11.47 21.83
CA ALA A 335 16.53 -12.21 21.28
C ALA A 335 17.84 -11.42 21.30
N VAL A 336 17.77 -10.08 21.33
CA VAL A 336 18.94 -9.20 21.23
C VAL A 336 19.92 -9.39 22.40
N LYS A 337 21.22 -9.28 22.09
CA LYS A 337 22.31 -9.36 23.06
C LYS A 337 23.10 -8.05 23.03
N GLU A 338 23.42 -7.51 24.21
CA GLU A 338 24.33 -6.37 24.33
C GLU A 338 25.68 -6.63 23.62
N PRO A 339 26.29 -5.62 22.98
CA PRO A 339 25.86 -4.21 22.92
C PRO A 339 24.82 -3.88 21.83
N ASP A 340 24.28 -4.87 21.11
CA ASP A 340 23.18 -4.61 20.17
C ASP A 340 21.91 -4.24 20.95
N THR A 341 21.03 -3.43 20.34
CA THR A 341 19.79 -2.97 20.98
C THR A 341 18.61 -3.03 20.03
N VAL A 342 17.42 -3.34 20.55
CA VAL A 342 16.15 -3.24 19.83
C VAL A 342 15.23 -2.33 20.62
N THR A 343 14.77 -1.25 19.99
CA THR A 343 13.76 -0.35 20.55
C THR A 343 12.42 -0.67 19.90
N THR A 344 11.43 -1.05 20.70
CA THR A 344 10.08 -1.33 20.21
C THR A 344 9.25 -0.04 20.17
N ASP A 345 8.43 0.09 19.12
CA ASP A 345 7.39 1.10 19.00
C ASP A 345 6.10 0.43 18.53
N ILE A 346 5.22 0.11 19.48
CA ILE A 346 4.05 -0.72 19.24
C ILE A 346 2.78 0.03 19.66
N PRO A 347 2.27 0.94 18.81
CA PRO A 347 0.96 1.52 19.04
C PRO A 347 -0.09 0.40 19.05
N PRO A 348 -1.17 0.53 19.84
CA PRO A 348 -2.16 -0.54 20.00
C PRO A 348 -2.89 -0.86 18.69
N THR A 349 -3.09 0.14 17.84
CA THR A 349 -3.85 0.02 16.59
C THR A 349 -3.20 0.79 15.45
N GLY A 350 -3.33 0.28 14.23
CA GLY A 350 -2.86 0.93 13.02
C GLY A 350 -2.92 0.02 11.79
N GLY A 351 -2.95 -1.30 12.02
CA GLY A 351 -2.93 -2.31 10.98
C GLY A 351 -1.60 -2.38 10.25
N HIS A 352 -1.61 -3.00 9.08
CA HIS A 352 -0.46 -3.12 8.18
C HIS A 352 -0.56 -2.07 7.07
N ALA A 353 -0.58 -0.77 7.40
CA ALA A 353 -1.01 0.26 6.46
C ALA A 353 -0.13 1.51 6.45
N GLY A 354 -0.06 2.18 5.29
CA GLY A 354 0.73 3.40 5.11
C GLY A 354 0.40 4.58 6.02
N PRO A 355 -0.85 4.82 6.47
CA PRO A 355 -1.12 5.84 7.49
C PRO A 355 -0.28 5.66 8.76
N LEU A 356 -0.17 4.42 9.25
CA LEU A 356 0.68 4.08 10.40
C LEU A 356 2.15 4.38 10.06
N TRP A 357 2.62 3.90 8.92
CA TRP A 357 4.03 4.11 8.54
C TRP A 357 4.39 5.58 8.43
N ARG A 358 3.52 6.41 7.84
CA ARG A 358 3.71 7.85 7.74
C ARG A 358 3.78 8.53 9.11
N GLU A 359 2.91 8.13 10.03
CA GLU A 359 2.92 8.64 11.41
C GLU A 359 4.23 8.33 12.14
N HIS A 360 4.88 7.21 11.80
CA HIS A 360 6.07 6.72 12.47
C HIS A 360 7.41 6.93 11.73
N ILE A 361 7.42 7.59 10.56
CA ILE A 361 8.70 8.07 10.00
C ILE A 361 9.35 9.12 10.92
N PRO A 362 8.63 10.15 11.42
CA PRO A 362 9.21 11.09 12.36
C PRO A 362 9.73 10.43 13.64
N THR A 363 9.05 9.41 14.17
CA THR A 363 9.48 8.68 15.38
C THR A 363 10.75 7.87 15.13
N MET A 364 10.87 7.22 13.95
CA MET A 364 12.10 6.55 13.51
C MET A 364 13.28 7.53 13.44
N LEU A 365 13.08 8.70 12.82
CA LEU A 365 14.13 9.72 12.70
C LEU A 365 14.54 10.27 14.07
N ALA A 366 13.57 10.56 14.95
CA ALA A 366 13.84 11.00 16.31
C ALA A 366 14.58 9.94 17.14
N TRP A 367 14.22 8.67 17.00
CA TRP A 367 14.96 7.56 17.63
C TRP A 367 16.40 7.45 17.12
N TRP A 368 16.62 7.62 15.82
CA TRP A 368 17.97 7.50 15.26
C TRP A 368 18.86 8.62 15.79
N GLY A 369 18.35 9.86 15.75
CA GLY A 369 19.01 11.06 16.25
C GLY A 369 19.10 11.18 17.78
N SER A 370 18.41 10.32 18.54
CA SER A 370 18.44 10.29 20.02
C SER A 370 19.77 9.81 20.60
N SER A 371 20.71 9.40 19.75
CA SER A 371 22.08 9.03 20.11
C SER A 371 23.07 9.92 19.38
N ASP A 372 24.13 10.33 20.09
CA ASP A 372 25.19 11.13 19.49
C ASP A 372 26.05 10.34 18.49
N ARG A 373 25.86 9.02 18.35
CA ARG A 373 26.62 8.20 17.38
C ARG A 373 26.54 8.77 15.96
N VAL A 374 25.34 9.10 15.49
CA VAL A 374 25.11 9.60 14.13
C VAL A 374 25.76 10.99 13.98
N ALA A 375 25.49 11.90 14.91
CA ALA A 375 26.03 13.26 14.88
C ALA A 375 27.58 13.27 14.95
N HIS A 376 28.18 12.45 15.82
CA HIS A 376 29.63 12.30 15.89
C HIS A 376 30.23 11.69 14.62
N ALA A 377 29.57 10.70 14.03
CA ALA A 377 30.02 10.04 12.80
C ALA A 377 30.04 10.96 11.57
N VAL A 378 29.31 12.08 11.61
CA VAL A 378 29.31 13.12 10.58
C VAL A 378 29.93 14.45 11.04
N GLY A 379 30.55 14.49 12.22
CA GLY A 379 31.17 15.71 12.75
C GLY A 379 30.21 16.88 12.99
N ALA A 380 28.91 16.59 13.17
CA ALA A 380 27.89 17.58 13.46
C ALA A 380 27.76 17.83 14.98
N ALA A 381 27.04 18.91 15.34
CA ALA A 381 26.61 19.11 16.72
C ALA A 381 25.68 17.98 17.18
N SER A 382 25.76 17.63 18.46
CA SER A 382 24.88 16.64 19.08
C SER A 382 23.41 16.96 18.83
N THR A 383 22.66 15.96 18.37
CA THR A 383 21.20 16.03 18.15
C THR A 383 20.41 15.35 19.24
N SER A 384 21.07 14.59 20.13
CA SER A 384 20.41 13.67 21.06
C SER A 384 19.40 14.34 21.98
N ALA A 385 19.76 15.47 22.59
CA ALA A 385 18.85 16.20 23.48
C ALA A 385 17.61 16.73 22.75
N THR A 386 17.80 17.32 21.57
CA THR A 386 16.71 17.83 20.73
C THR A 386 15.79 16.69 20.31
N ALA A 387 16.36 15.61 19.80
CA ALA A 387 15.62 14.43 19.36
C ALA A 387 14.81 13.80 20.50
N GLN A 388 15.41 13.58 21.68
CA GLN A 388 14.75 13.02 22.86
C GLN A 388 13.62 13.91 23.40
N SER A 389 13.72 15.22 23.21
CA SER A 389 12.69 16.19 23.64
C SER A 389 11.58 16.43 22.62
N SER A 390 11.72 15.89 21.39
CA SER A 390 10.75 16.10 20.32
C SER A 390 9.42 15.38 20.56
N GLU A 391 8.33 15.93 20.03
CA GLU A 391 7.01 15.29 20.08
C GLU A 391 7.06 13.88 19.48
N ALA A 392 7.79 13.70 18.37
CA ALA A 392 7.99 12.40 17.74
C ALA A 392 8.64 11.37 18.69
N SER A 393 9.68 11.75 19.44
CA SER A 393 10.28 10.83 20.42
C SER A 393 9.33 10.49 21.57
N THR A 394 8.45 11.42 21.97
CA THR A 394 7.45 11.15 23.02
C THR A 394 6.29 10.27 22.55
N SER A 395 6.06 10.19 21.24
CA SER A 395 5.02 9.37 20.62
C SER A 395 5.43 7.91 20.42
N ILE A 396 6.71 7.57 20.61
CA ILE A 396 7.17 6.17 20.60
C ILE A 396 6.44 5.43 21.73
N VAL A 397 5.91 4.24 21.41
CA VAL A 397 5.18 3.39 22.36
C VAL A 397 6.00 2.13 22.67
N PRO A 398 6.92 2.17 23.66
CA PRO A 398 7.66 0.99 24.06
C PRO A 398 6.73 -0.10 24.58
N ALA A 399 6.93 -1.32 24.11
CA ALA A 399 6.15 -2.46 24.55
C ALA A 399 7.03 -3.72 24.70
N THR A 400 6.71 -4.50 25.72
CA THR A 400 7.32 -5.82 26.00
C THR A 400 6.31 -6.97 25.85
N THR A 401 5.03 -6.65 25.74
CA THR A 401 3.94 -7.60 25.47
C THR A 401 2.88 -6.90 24.64
N THR A 402 2.15 -7.67 23.82
CA THR A 402 1.02 -7.15 23.05
C THR A 402 -0.16 -8.10 23.21
N THR A 403 -1.36 -7.52 23.26
CA THR A 403 -2.60 -8.27 23.14
C THR A 403 -3.30 -7.79 21.88
N PRO A 404 -3.57 -8.66 20.90
CA PRO A 404 -4.28 -8.26 19.70
C PRO A 404 -5.67 -7.75 20.06
N THR A 405 -5.92 -6.45 19.86
CA THR A 405 -7.24 -5.87 20.05
C THR A 405 -8.01 -5.92 18.74
N THR A 406 -9.04 -6.76 18.65
CA THR A 406 -9.96 -6.75 17.51
C THR A 406 -11.21 -5.97 17.87
N HIS A 407 -11.52 -4.92 17.11
CA HIS A 407 -12.77 -4.19 17.30
C HIS A 407 -13.89 -4.87 16.50
N PRO A 408 -15.05 -5.19 17.13
CA PRO A 408 -16.15 -5.85 16.43
C PRO A 408 -16.71 -5.06 15.24
N THR A 409 -16.46 -3.75 15.20
CA THR A 409 -16.90 -2.86 14.11
C THR A 409 -15.77 -2.44 13.19
N ALA A 410 -14.57 -3.04 13.31
CA ALA A 410 -13.44 -2.74 12.44
C ALA A 410 -13.72 -3.15 10.98
N PRO A 411 -13.10 -2.49 10.00
CA PRO A 411 -13.24 -2.83 8.58
C PRO A 411 -12.72 -4.24 8.23
N ASN A 412 -11.96 -4.91 9.10
CA ASN A 412 -11.53 -6.30 8.94
C ASN A 412 -12.34 -7.30 9.80
N SER A 413 -13.45 -6.88 10.41
CA SER A 413 -14.26 -7.74 11.28
C SER A 413 -15.30 -8.56 10.52
N TYR A 414 -15.56 -9.78 11.01
CA TYR A 414 -16.62 -10.63 10.48
C TYR A 414 -18.02 -10.03 10.59
N LEU A 415 -18.26 -9.17 11.59
CA LEU A 415 -19.54 -8.47 11.74
C LEU A 415 -19.75 -7.46 10.61
N VAL A 416 -18.73 -6.66 10.26
CA VAL A 416 -18.81 -5.72 9.13
C VAL A 416 -18.93 -6.48 7.81
N LEU A 417 -18.22 -7.59 7.65
CA LEU A 417 -18.39 -8.47 6.48
C LEU A 417 -19.83 -8.98 6.37
N ALA A 418 -20.41 -9.54 7.44
CA ALA A 418 -21.79 -10.03 7.44
C ALA A 418 -22.79 -8.90 7.14
N ALA A 419 -22.62 -7.73 7.75
CA ALA A 419 -23.48 -6.57 7.52
C ALA A 419 -23.43 -6.09 6.06
N THR A 420 -22.25 -6.06 5.44
CA THR A 420 -22.08 -5.66 4.04
C THR A 420 -22.63 -6.71 3.07
N ILE A 421 -22.50 -8.01 3.37
CA ILE A 421 -23.16 -9.10 2.61
C ILE A 421 -24.68 -8.92 2.62
N VAL A 422 -25.28 -8.71 3.80
CA VAL A 422 -26.73 -8.52 3.92
C VAL A 422 -27.18 -7.26 3.18
N SER A 423 -26.45 -6.15 3.34
CA SER A 423 -26.73 -4.89 2.66
C SER A 423 -26.67 -5.02 1.13
N ALA A 424 -25.63 -5.68 0.60
CA ALA A 424 -25.47 -5.96 -0.82
C ALA A 424 -26.59 -6.86 -1.34
N PHE A 425 -26.92 -7.94 -0.62
CA PHE A 425 -27.99 -8.86 -1.00
C PHE A 425 -29.36 -8.17 -1.06
N VAL A 426 -29.72 -7.40 -0.02
CA VAL A 426 -31.00 -6.67 0.02
C VAL A 426 -31.08 -5.63 -1.09
N SER A 427 -30.01 -4.87 -1.32
CA SER A 427 -29.96 -3.84 -2.37
C SER A 427 -30.02 -4.45 -3.78
N LEU A 428 -29.32 -5.56 -4.01
CA LEU A 428 -29.38 -6.30 -5.26
C LEU A 428 -30.79 -6.87 -5.51
N LEU A 429 -31.45 -7.43 -4.48
CA LEU A 429 -32.84 -7.88 -4.61
C LEU A 429 -33.78 -6.73 -4.95
N LEU A 430 -33.61 -5.55 -4.32
CA LEU A 430 -34.39 -4.35 -4.61
C LEU A 430 -34.27 -3.92 -6.07
N VAL A 431 -33.03 -3.81 -6.57
CA VAL A 431 -32.74 -3.41 -7.95
C VAL A 431 -33.17 -4.48 -8.94
N TRP A 432 -32.98 -5.76 -8.63
CA TRP A 432 -33.25 -6.84 -9.56
C TRP A 432 -34.74 -7.12 -9.72
N CYS A 433 -35.48 -7.13 -8.61
CA CYS A 433 -36.88 -7.55 -8.57
C CYS A 433 -37.86 -6.40 -8.72
N TRP A 434 -37.58 -5.22 -8.15
CA TRP A 434 -38.58 -4.15 -8.03
C TRP A 434 -38.27 -2.92 -8.88
N ALA A 435 -37.02 -2.48 -8.97
CA ALA A 435 -36.66 -1.27 -9.72
C ALA A 435 -37.10 -1.25 -11.20
N PRO A 436 -37.05 -2.37 -11.97
CA PRO A 436 -37.51 -2.41 -13.36
C PRO A 436 -39.02 -2.20 -13.49
N ARG A 437 -39.78 -2.45 -12.41
CA ARG A 437 -41.25 -2.37 -12.39
C ARG A 437 -41.77 -1.00 -11.98
N TRP A 438 -40.90 -0.09 -11.54
CA TRP A 438 -41.26 1.30 -11.29
C TRP A 438 -41.47 2.00 -12.64
N TYR A 439 -42.62 1.74 -13.27
CA TYR A 439 -43.02 2.30 -14.55
C TYR A 439 -43.75 3.63 -14.38
N VAL A 440 -43.61 4.48 -15.40
CA VAL A 440 -44.62 5.48 -15.76
C VAL A 440 -45.54 4.78 -16.74
N GLN A 441 -46.82 4.71 -16.42
CA GLN A 441 -47.82 4.10 -17.28
C GLN A 441 -47.89 4.87 -18.62
N ARG A 442 -47.32 4.32 -19.70
CA ARG A 442 -47.62 4.74 -21.07
C ARG A 442 -48.98 4.17 -21.40
N HIS A 443 -50.01 4.98 -21.22
CA HIS A 443 -51.36 4.65 -21.66
C HIS A 443 -51.47 4.98 -23.15
N GLU A 444 -50.87 4.16 -24.01
CA GLU A 444 -51.10 4.24 -25.47
C GLU A 444 -51.63 2.92 -26.07
N GLU A 445 -51.86 1.87 -25.29
CA GLU A 445 -52.49 0.63 -25.80
C GLU A 445 -53.74 0.17 -25.02
N ASP A 446 -54.11 0.82 -23.91
CA ASP A 446 -55.31 0.44 -23.13
C ASP A 446 -56.59 1.19 -23.56
N ALA A 447 -56.62 1.79 -24.75
CA ALA A 447 -57.85 2.35 -25.32
C ALA A 447 -58.81 1.27 -25.89
N GLU A 448 -58.39 0.00 -25.99
CA GLU A 448 -59.23 -1.10 -26.50
C GLU A 448 -59.61 -2.15 -25.45
N ARG A 449 -59.40 -1.91 -24.15
CA ARG A 449 -59.71 -2.92 -23.11
C ARG A 449 -60.48 -2.43 -21.91
N SER A 450 -61.37 -1.44 -22.10
CA SER A 450 -62.33 -1.01 -21.09
C SER A 450 -63.65 -1.77 -21.16
N GLU A 451 -63.64 -3.10 -21.25
CA GLU A 451 -64.81 -3.90 -20.86
C GLU A 451 -64.36 -5.15 -20.08
N SER A 452 -64.94 -5.30 -18.89
CA SER A 452 -64.73 -6.37 -17.92
C SER A 452 -63.46 -6.28 -17.05
N ARG A 453 -63.64 -5.69 -15.86
CA ARG A 453 -63.59 -6.42 -14.57
C ARG A 453 -63.55 -5.43 -13.41
N SER A 454 -64.73 -5.14 -12.88
CA SER A 454 -64.88 -4.79 -11.47
C SER A 454 -64.41 -5.96 -10.63
N HIS A 455 -63.31 -5.81 -9.88
CA HIS A 455 -63.02 -6.45 -8.58
C HIS A 455 -61.51 -6.33 -8.27
N ALA A 456 -61.07 -5.15 -7.83
CA ALA A 456 -59.78 -4.98 -7.15
C ALA A 456 -59.73 -3.68 -6.34
N ARG A 457 -60.81 -3.32 -5.63
CA ARG A 457 -60.78 -2.23 -4.65
C ARG A 457 -60.37 -2.82 -3.31
N HIS A 458 -59.06 -2.81 -3.01
CA HIS A 458 -58.55 -2.75 -1.62
C HIS A 458 -57.02 -2.53 -1.51
N ARG A 459 -56.29 -2.32 -2.62
CA ARG A 459 -54.85 -1.95 -2.59
C ARG A 459 -54.56 -0.47 -2.86
N ALA A 460 -55.56 0.40 -2.69
CA ALA A 460 -55.58 1.75 -3.26
C ALA A 460 -55.31 2.91 -2.27
N GLY A 461 -54.92 2.64 -1.01
CA GLY A 461 -54.73 3.70 -0.01
C GLY A 461 -53.41 4.50 -0.14
N ARG A 462 -52.33 3.86 -0.62
CA ARG A 462 -51.01 4.52 -0.80
C ARG A 462 -50.73 5.00 -2.22
N ALA A 463 -51.42 4.47 -3.23
CA ALA A 463 -51.26 4.88 -4.64
C ALA A 463 -51.95 6.23 -4.93
N ALA A 464 -53.01 6.57 -4.20
CA ALA A 464 -53.83 7.76 -4.44
C ALA A 464 -53.09 9.10 -4.30
N ALA A 465 -52.05 9.18 -3.46
CA ALA A 465 -51.27 10.41 -3.26
C ALA A 465 -50.21 10.65 -4.36
N LEU A 466 -49.75 9.60 -5.04
CA LEU A 466 -48.79 9.71 -6.14
C LEU A 466 -49.51 9.96 -7.48
N ASP A 467 -50.72 9.43 -7.64
CA ASP A 467 -51.53 9.60 -8.85
C ASP A 467 -52.07 11.02 -9.07
N SER A 468 -52.07 11.86 -8.03
CA SER A 468 -52.42 13.28 -8.12
C SER A 468 -51.29 14.16 -8.69
N LEU A 469 -50.06 13.64 -8.84
CA LEU A 469 -48.91 14.40 -9.31
C LEU A 469 -48.87 14.49 -10.86
N PRO A 470 -48.38 15.62 -11.41
CA PRO A 470 -48.14 15.77 -12.85
C PRO A 470 -47.28 14.63 -13.40
N ARG A 471 -47.60 14.16 -14.62
CA ARG A 471 -46.84 13.12 -15.33
C ARG A 471 -45.32 13.35 -15.39
N PRO A 472 -44.78 14.56 -15.66
CA PRO A 472 -43.34 14.77 -15.65
C PRO A 472 -42.75 14.51 -14.27
N LEU A 473 -43.42 14.96 -13.21
CA LEU A 473 -42.96 14.77 -11.84
C LEU A 473 -42.93 13.29 -11.43
N ARG A 474 -43.97 12.51 -11.77
CA ARG A 474 -43.97 11.06 -11.54
C ARG A 474 -42.85 10.34 -12.29
N SER A 475 -42.55 10.78 -13.51
CA SER A 475 -41.48 10.22 -14.33
C SER A 475 -40.11 10.47 -13.73
N THR A 476 -39.87 11.70 -13.27
CA THR A 476 -38.67 12.09 -12.56
C THR A 476 -38.51 11.31 -11.27
N LEU A 477 -39.57 11.19 -10.45
CA LEU A 477 -39.55 10.42 -9.21
C LEU A 477 -39.24 8.94 -9.44
N ALA A 478 -39.83 8.32 -10.48
CA ALA A 478 -39.55 6.92 -10.82
C ALA A 478 -38.11 6.72 -11.32
N TYR A 479 -37.57 7.67 -12.09
CA TYR A 479 -36.16 7.65 -12.51
C TYR A 479 -35.22 7.79 -11.31
N LEU A 480 -35.46 8.77 -10.44
CA LEU A 480 -34.68 8.98 -9.23
C LEU A 480 -34.72 7.75 -8.32
N ALA A 481 -35.89 7.12 -8.14
CA ALA A 481 -36.01 5.88 -7.37
C ALA A 481 -35.14 4.74 -7.96
N ARG A 482 -35.15 4.56 -9.29
CA ARG A 482 -34.28 3.56 -9.95
C ARG A 482 -32.82 3.90 -9.78
N LEU A 483 -32.45 5.18 -9.92
CA LEU A 483 -31.08 5.65 -9.75
C LEU A 483 -30.58 5.43 -8.31
N THR A 484 -31.38 5.76 -7.31
CA THR A 484 -31.00 5.56 -5.89
C THR A 484 -30.90 4.08 -5.56
N SER A 485 -31.82 3.25 -6.04
CA SER A 485 -31.77 1.79 -5.86
C SER A 485 -30.52 1.19 -6.52
N LEU A 486 -30.25 1.55 -7.78
CA LEU A 486 -29.05 1.10 -8.50
C LEU A 486 -27.78 1.57 -7.80
N GLY A 487 -27.72 2.84 -7.38
CA GLY A 487 -26.61 3.40 -6.63
C GLY A 487 -26.37 2.67 -5.30
N ALA A 488 -27.44 2.34 -4.56
CA ALA A 488 -27.34 1.58 -3.31
C ALA A 488 -26.78 0.17 -3.54
N ALA A 489 -27.25 -0.54 -4.58
CA ALA A 489 -26.71 -1.87 -4.93
C ALA A 489 -25.25 -1.81 -5.36
N THR A 490 -24.89 -0.84 -6.20
CA THR A 490 -23.51 -0.62 -6.63
C THR A 490 -22.59 -0.26 -5.47
N ALA A 491 -22.99 0.67 -4.60
CA ALA A 491 -22.17 1.10 -3.46
C ALA A 491 -21.99 -0.02 -2.43
N SER A 492 -23.07 -0.74 -2.08
CA SER A 492 -23.00 -1.86 -1.13
C SER A 492 -22.18 -3.04 -1.67
N ALA A 493 -22.28 -3.36 -2.96
CA ALA A 493 -21.46 -4.39 -3.59
C ALA A 493 -19.98 -3.97 -3.69
N ALA A 494 -19.68 -2.71 -4.06
CA ALA A 494 -18.32 -2.20 -4.07
C ALA A 494 -17.70 -2.18 -2.66
N MET A 495 -18.48 -1.80 -1.65
CA MET A 495 -18.06 -1.85 -0.24
C MET A 495 -17.78 -3.29 0.21
N LEU A 496 -18.62 -4.25 -0.16
CA LEU A 496 -18.38 -5.67 0.13
C LEU A 496 -17.07 -6.16 -0.51
N ILE A 497 -16.79 -5.79 -1.77
CA ILE A 497 -15.53 -6.12 -2.45
C ILE A 497 -14.34 -5.52 -1.68
N GLY A 498 -14.44 -4.25 -1.29
CA GLY A 498 -13.40 -3.57 -0.52
C GLY A 498 -13.14 -4.19 0.85
N ILE A 499 -14.19 -4.53 1.60
CA ILE A 499 -14.07 -5.19 2.92
C ILE A 499 -13.46 -6.59 2.78
N ALA A 500 -13.93 -7.38 1.81
CA ALA A 500 -13.37 -8.70 1.56
C ALA A 500 -11.88 -8.61 1.15
N GLY A 501 -11.53 -7.67 0.26
CA GLY A 501 -10.14 -7.42 -0.13
C GLY A 501 -9.26 -7.00 1.05
N ASN A 502 -9.75 -6.11 1.91
CA ASN A 502 -9.05 -5.67 3.11
C ASN A 502 -8.81 -6.83 4.11
N MET A 503 -9.79 -7.72 4.29
CA MET A 503 -9.63 -8.88 5.16
C MET A 503 -8.60 -9.89 4.63
N VAL A 504 -8.47 -10.02 3.31
CA VAL A 504 -7.46 -10.88 2.69
C VAL A 504 -6.06 -10.26 2.81
N ALA A 505 -5.95 -8.95 2.56
CA ALA A 505 -4.67 -8.26 2.56
C ALA A 505 -4.17 -7.87 3.96
N GLY A 506 -5.06 -7.70 4.94
CA GLY A 506 -4.69 -7.37 6.32
C GLY A 506 -4.30 -5.91 6.56
N PHE A 507 -4.55 -4.99 5.61
CA PHE A 507 -4.08 -3.60 5.69
C PHE A 507 -4.75 -2.79 6.80
N TYR A 508 -6.07 -2.62 6.75
CA TYR A 508 -6.78 -1.66 7.62
C TYR A 508 -7.54 -2.34 8.75
N THR A 509 -7.30 -1.86 9.97
CA THR A 509 -7.97 -2.34 11.20
C THR A 509 -8.87 -1.28 11.84
N SER A 510 -8.87 -0.03 11.34
CA SER A 510 -9.72 1.05 11.83
C SER A 510 -10.35 1.85 10.68
N TRP A 511 -11.53 2.43 10.90
CA TRP A 511 -12.15 3.32 9.91
C TRP A 511 -11.39 4.64 9.75
N GLY A 512 -10.61 5.05 10.75
CA GLY A 512 -9.75 6.22 10.70
C GLY A 512 -8.65 6.05 9.66
N SER A 513 -7.95 4.91 9.66
CA SER A 513 -6.90 4.64 8.66
C SER A 513 -7.48 4.46 7.26
N VAL A 514 -8.66 3.85 7.12
CA VAL A 514 -9.39 3.81 5.83
C VAL A 514 -9.69 5.23 5.33
N ALA A 515 -10.21 6.10 6.19
CA ALA A 515 -10.57 7.47 5.81
C ALA A 515 -9.34 8.30 5.44
N GLN A 516 -8.24 8.15 6.17
CA GLN A 516 -6.99 8.84 5.89
C GLN A 516 -6.42 8.43 4.53
N SER A 517 -6.25 7.12 4.26
CA SER A 517 -5.79 6.65 2.95
C SER A 517 -6.71 7.10 1.83
N PHE A 518 -8.03 7.10 2.05
CA PHE A 518 -8.97 7.59 1.06
C PHE A 518 -8.77 9.09 0.76
N MET A 519 -8.60 9.91 1.80
CA MET A 519 -8.35 11.34 1.64
C MET A 519 -7.00 11.64 0.96
N ASP A 520 -5.98 10.86 1.27
CA ASP A 520 -4.66 11.02 0.65
C ASP A 520 -4.69 10.64 -0.83
N GLY A 521 -5.41 9.58 -1.19
CA GLY A 521 -5.56 9.18 -2.59
C GLY A 521 -6.33 10.19 -3.47
N LEU A 522 -7.15 11.03 -2.84
CA LEU A 522 -7.88 12.12 -3.50
C LEU A 522 -7.06 13.40 -3.68
N ARG A 523 -5.99 13.58 -2.90
CA ARG A 523 -5.00 14.63 -3.13
C ARG A 523 -4.15 14.25 -4.33
#